data_AF-A0A524QUD4-F1
#
_entry.id   AF-A0A524QUD4-F1
#
_cell.length_a   1.000
_cell.length_b   1.000
_cell.length_c   1.000
_cell.angle_alpha   90.00
_cell.angle_beta   90.00
_cell.angle_gamma   90.00
#
_symmetry.space_group_name_H-M   'P 1'
#
loop_
_entity.id
_entity.type
_entity.pdbx_description
1 polymer ?
#
loop_
_entity_poly.entity_id
_entity_poly.type
_entity_poly.pdbx_seq_one_letter_code
_entity_poly.pdbx_strand_id
1 'polypeptide(L)'
;MLMVANIARYHRKNIPLDRHPDFMRLSERDRERTTILSAILRVADALDRAHLQSVSYVGITVSKGEMTLQMEGEGDLLLERWAVTRKAALLAKTFDRDFSFSV
;
A
#
# COMPACT_ATOMS: atom_id res chain seq x y z
N MET A 1 19.28 0.44 -10.69
CA MET A 1 18.46 -0.37 -9.75
C MET A 1 18.03 0.36 -8.47
N LEU A 2 18.36 1.65 -8.27
CA LEU A 2 18.09 2.37 -7.01
C LEU A 2 16.59 2.49 -6.66
N MET A 3 15.73 2.68 -7.65
CA MET A 3 14.27 2.75 -7.46
C MET A 3 13.70 1.45 -6.89
N VAL A 4 14.05 0.30 -7.48
CA VAL A 4 13.62 -1.03 -7.00
C VAL A 4 14.10 -1.29 -5.58
N ALA A 5 15.35 -0.92 -5.26
CA ALA A 5 15.88 -1.04 -3.90
C ALA A 5 15.10 -0.19 -2.88
N ASN A 6 14.71 1.03 -3.25
CA ASN A 6 13.88 1.88 -2.40
C ASN A 6 12.46 1.32 -2.24
N ILE A 7 11.83 0.80 -3.30
CA ILE A 7 10.52 0.14 -3.22
C ILE A 7 10.59 -1.05 -2.24
N ALA A 8 11.61 -1.90 -2.39
CA ALA A 8 11.86 -3.01 -1.48
C ALA A 8 12.21 -2.54 -0.05
N ARG A 9 12.80 -1.37 0.13
CA ARG A 9 13.04 -0.80 1.46
C ARG A 9 11.75 -0.33 2.14
N TYR A 10 10.87 0.34 1.40
CA TYR A 10 9.70 1.02 1.97
C TYR A 10 8.43 0.17 2.01
N HIS A 11 8.42 -1.02 1.38
CA HIS A 11 7.33 -1.98 1.54
C HIS A 11 7.19 -2.53 2.97
N ARG A 12 8.27 -2.50 3.76
CA ARG A 12 8.26 -2.91 5.17
C ARG A 12 8.96 -1.86 6.03
N LYS A 13 8.42 -1.57 7.22
CA LYS A 13 8.95 -0.57 8.17
C LYS A 13 8.71 0.88 7.71
N ASN A 14 9.79 1.66 7.56
CA ASN A 14 9.79 3.11 7.36
C ASN A 14 9.10 3.53 6.05
N ILE A 15 8.62 4.76 6.04
CA ILE A 15 8.13 5.45 4.83
C ILE A 15 9.29 6.20 4.14
N PRO A 16 9.15 6.59 2.86
CA PRO A 16 10.10 7.48 2.20
C PRO A 16 10.21 8.81 2.94
N LEU A 17 11.43 9.30 3.15
CA LEU A 17 11.73 10.54 3.87
C LEU A 17 12.94 11.23 3.22
N ASP A 18 12.97 12.55 3.25
CA ASP A 18 14.04 13.35 2.63
C ASP A 18 15.41 13.13 3.29
N ARG A 19 15.42 12.68 4.54
CA ARG A 19 16.67 12.29 5.24
C ARG A 19 17.28 10.97 4.73
N HIS A 20 16.65 10.27 3.79
CA HIS A 20 17.17 9.03 3.22
C HIS A 20 17.99 9.33 1.94
N PRO A 21 19.33 9.24 1.97
CA PRO A 21 20.17 9.68 0.85
C PRO A 21 19.85 8.95 -0.47
N ASP A 22 19.66 7.64 -0.40
CA ASP A 22 19.33 6.82 -1.59
C ASP A 22 17.96 7.13 -2.20
N PHE A 23 17.04 7.70 -1.42
CA PHE A 23 15.76 8.19 -1.94
C PHE A 23 15.94 9.56 -2.59
N MET A 24 16.69 10.46 -1.95
CA MET A 24 16.95 11.80 -2.48
C MET A 24 17.83 11.83 -3.72
N ARG A 25 18.59 10.77 -3.97
CA ARG A 25 19.32 10.57 -5.23
C ARG A 25 18.41 10.30 -6.44
N LEU A 26 17.15 9.91 -6.22
CA LEU A 26 16.18 9.74 -7.29
C LEU A 26 15.69 11.10 -7.77
N SER A 27 15.31 11.19 -9.06
CA SER A 27 14.58 12.35 -9.58
C SER A 27 13.26 12.52 -8.81
N GLU A 28 12.71 13.74 -8.79
CA GLU A 28 11.43 14.00 -8.13
C GLU A 28 10.31 13.07 -8.62
N ARG A 29 10.22 12.88 -9.94
CA ARG A 29 9.30 11.95 -10.57
C ARG A 29 9.50 10.50 -10.12
N ASP A 30 10.75 10.06 -9.94
CA ASP A 30 11.04 8.71 -9.48
C ASP A 30 10.83 8.55 -7.97
N ARG A 31 10.98 9.62 -7.18
CA ARG A 31 10.59 9.63 -5.76
C ARG A 31 9.09 9.47 -5.60
N GLU A 32 8.30 10.19 -6.40
CA GLU A 32 6.85 10.06 -6.44
C GLU A 32 6.43 8.63 -6.82
N ARG A 33 6.97 8.11 -7.94
CA ARG A 33 6.73 6.72 -8.37
C ARG A 33 7.11 5.69 -7.32
N THR A 34 8.28 5.85 -6.70
CA THR A 34 8.74 4.97 -5.61
C THR A 34 7.75 4.98 -4.45
N THR A 35 7.24 6.16 -4.08
CA THR A 35 6.31 6.31 -2.96
C THR A 35 4.99 5.62 -3.26
N ILE A 36 4.41 5.85 -4.44
CA ILE A 36 3.16 5.21 -4.90
C ILE A 36 3.32 3.69 -4.93
N LEU A 37 4.36 3.17 -5.58
CA LEU A 37 4.57 1.73 -5.72
C LEU A 37 4.85 1.05 -4.37
N SER A 38 5.56 1.73 -3.47
CA SER A 38 5.76 1.23 -2.10
C SER A 38 4.45 1.17 -1.33
N ALA A 39 3.58 2.17 -1.48
CA ALA A 39 2.28 2.21 -0.84
C ALA A 39 1.37 1.07 -1.31
N ILE A 40 1.32 0.82 -2.62
CA ILE A 40 0.56 -0.29 -3.22
C ILE A 40 1.11 -1.63 -2.72
N LEU A 41 2.44 -1.82 -2.76
CA LEU A 41 3.07 -3.07 -2.33
C LEU A 41 2.82 -3.38 -0.85
N ARG A 42 2.74 -2.36 0.00
CA ARG A 42 2.38 -2.53 1.43
C ARG A 42 0.98 -3.09 1.62
N VAL A 43 0.02 -2.64 0.81
CA VAL A 43 -1.36 -3.13 0.86
C VAL A 43 -1.43 -4.54 0.28
N ALA A 44 -0.75 -4.80 -0.85
CA ALA A 44 -0.66 -6.15 -1.42
C ALA A 44 -0.07 -7.16 -0.43
N ASP A 45 1.01 -6.82 0.27
CA ASP A 45 1.63 -7.65 1.32
C ASP A 45 0.74 -7.81 2.58
N ALA A 46 -0.24 -6.92 2.80
CA ALA A 46 -1.25 -7.12 3.84
C ALA A 46 -2.41 -8.00 3.37
N LEU A 47 -2.78 -7.95 2.10
CA LEU A 47 -3.82 -8.80 1.52
C LEU A 47 -3.42 -10.27 1.45
N ASP A 48 -2.11 -10.56 1.36
CA ASP A 48 -1.58 -11.92 1.42
C ASP A 48 -1.08 -12.31 2.83
N ARG A 49 -1.71 -11.79 3.89
CA ARG A 49 -1.17 -11.92 5.26
C ARG A 49 -1.03 -13.37 5.72
N ALA A 50 -1.97 -14.24 5.34
CA ALA A 50 -1.98 -15.65 5.67
C ALA A 50 -1.11 -16.51 4.73
N HIS A 51 -0.68 -15.97 3.57
CA HIS A 51 -0.06 -16.73 2.48
C HIS A 51 -0.89 -17.92 1.97
N LEU A 52 -2.21 -17.83 2.11
CA LEU A 52 -3.16 -18.84 1.66
C LEU A 52 -3.83 -18.47 0.33
N GLN A 53 -3.47 -17.32 -0.25
CA GLN A 53 -4.15 -16.76 -1.44
C GLN A 53 -5.67 -16.64 -1.26
N SER A 54 -6.13 -16.39 -0.03
CA SER A 54 -7.56 -16.30 0.29
C SER A 54 -8.26 -15.15 -0.43
N VAL A 55 -7.57 -14.02 -0.66
CA VAL A 55 -8.11 -12.90 -1.45
C VAL A 55 -7.94 -13.19 -2.94
N SER A 56 -9.06 -13.39 -3.64
CA SER A 56 -9.09 -13.66 -5.08
C SER A 56 -9.36 -12.41 -5.92
N TYR A 57 -9.96 -11.37 -5.32
CA TYR A 57 -10.25 -10.11 -6.00
C TYR A 57 -10.07 -8.91 -5.06
N VAL A 58 -9.61 -7.80 -5.64
CA VAL A 58 -9.47 -6.51 -4.98
C VAL A 58 -9.96 -5.42 -5.92
N GLY A 59 -10.92 -4.62 -5.45
CA GLY A 59 -11.41 -3.42 -6.11
C GLY A 59 -11.12 -2.19 -5.26
N ILE A 60 -10.80 -1.07 -5.90
CA ILE A 60 -10.75 0.24 -5.23
C ILE A 60 -11.68 1.19 -5.97
N THR A 61 -12.62 1.78 -5.22
CA THR A 61 -13.44 2.89 -5.70
C THR A 61 -13.00 4.15 -4.99
N VAL A 62 -12.81 5.24 -5.75
CA VAL A 62 -12.45 6.56 -5.20
C VAL A 62 -13.64 7.50 -5.37
N SER A 63 -14.19 7.99 -4.27
CA SER A 63 -15.31 8.95 -4.31
C SER A 63 -15.24 9.92 -3.15
N LYS A 64 -15.60 11.19 -3.36
CA LYS A 64 -15.77 12.22 -2.31
C LYS A 64 -14.59 12.38 -1.33
N GLY A 65 -13.36 12.07 -1.73
CA GLY A 65 -12.18 12.17 -0.85
C GLY A 65 -11.83 10.88 -0.10
N GLU A 66 -12.55 9.80 -0.36
CA GLU A 66 -12.37 8.50 0.28
C GLU A 66 -12.02 7.43 -0.76
N MET A 67 -11.13 6.51 -0.38
CA MET A 67 -10.82 5.27 -1.09
C MET A 67 -11.48 4.11 -0.36
N THR A 68 -12.41 3.45 -1.04
CA THR A 68 -13.09 2.26 -0.52
C THR A 68 -12.51 1.03 -1.18
N LEU A 69 -11.97 0.11 -0.36
CA LEU A 69 -11.43 -1.16 -0.79
C LEU A 69 -12.50 -2.26 -0.67
N GLN A 70 -12.78 -2.92 -1.79
CA GLN A 70 -13.57 -4.15 -1.88
C GLN A 70 -12.61 -5.34 -1.97
N MET A 71 -12.90 -6.40 -1.21
CA MET A 71 -12.15 -7.65 -1.25
C MET A 71 -13.14 -8.80 -1.40
N GLU A 72 -12.81 -9.76 -2.26
CA GLU A 72 -13.53 -11.02 -2.36
C GLU A 72 -12.53 -12.17 -2.28
N GLY A 73 -12.99 -13.31 -1.79
CA GLY A 73 -12.09 -14.41 -1.45
C GLY A 73 -12.74 -15.55 -0.70
N GLU A 74 -11.91 -16.50 -0.30
CA GLU A 74 -12.28 -17.63 0.53
C GLU A 74 -12.24 -17.24 2.02
N GLY A 75 -13.30 -17.57 2.76
CA GLY A 75 -13.42 -17.28 4.19
C GLY A 75 -13.91 -15.86 4.50
N ASP A 76 -13.71 -15.42 5.75
CA ASP A 76 -14.21 -14.13 6.25
C ASP A 76 -13.25 -12.94 6.01
N LEU A 77 -12.03 -13.21 5.54
CA LEU A 77 -10.96 -12.24 5.27
C LEU A 77 -10.67 -11.28 6.44
N LEU A 78 -10.98 -11.66 7.67
CA LEU A 78 -10.83 -10.79 8.84
C LEU A 78 -9.36 -10.45 9.12
N LEU A 79 -8.47 -11.42 8.91
CA LEU A 79 -7.03 -11.23 9.10
C LEU A 79 -6.45 -10.25 8.08
N GLU A 80 -6.83 -10.38 6.82
CA GLU A 80 -6.40 -9.54 5.71
C GLU A 80 -6.94 -8.12 5.88
N ARG A 81 -8.23 -7.98 6.22
CA ARG A 81 -8.85 -6.68 6.55
C ARG A 81 -8.10 -5.99 7.68
N TRP A 82 -7.84 -6.69 8.78
CA TRP A 82 -7.06 -6.15 9.90
C TRP A 82 -5.63 -5.75 9.47
N ALA A 83 -4.96 -6.57 8.67
CA ALA A 83 -3.60 -6.31 8.21
C ALA A 83 -3.54 -5.07 7.30
N VAL A 84 -4.51 -4.93 6.38
CA VAL A 84 -4.61 -3.78 5.47
C VAL A 84 -4.85 -2.49 6.26
N THR A 85 -5.77 -2.49 7.23
CA THR A 85 -6.01 -1.32 8.10
C THR A 85 -4.71 -0.80 8.73
N ARG A 86 -3.80 -1.70 9.13
CA ARG A 86 -2.52 -1.31 9.74
C ARG A 86 -1.47 -0.82 8.73
N LYS A 87 -1.55 -1.23 7.47
CA LYS A 87 -0.54 -0.91 6.43
C LYS A 87 -0.98 0.15 5.43
N ALA A 88 -2.26 0.49 5.35
CA ALA A 88 -2.83 1.43 4.39
C ALA A 88 -2.46 2.92 4.65
N ALA A 89 -1.88 3.25 5.80
CA ALA A 89 -1.55 4.64 6.16
C ALA A 89 -0.66 5.36 5.11
N LEU A 90 0.31 4.66 4.52
CA LEU A 90 1.13 5.25 3.45
C LEU A 90 0.31 5.48 2.18
N LEU A 91 -0.61 4.58 1.83
CA LEU A 91 -1.50 4.72 0.69
C LEU A 91 -2.42 5.94 0.87
N ALA A 92 -3.13 6.01 2.00
CA ALA A 92 -3.99 7.13 2.36
C ALA A 92 -3.26 8.48 2.27
N LYS A 93 -2.07 8.55 2.86
CA LYS A 93 -1.22 9.76 2.80
C LYS A 93 -0.75 10.09 1.38
N THR A 94 -0.42 9.09 0.56
CA THR A 94 0.13 9.31 -0.78
C THR A 94 -0.92 9.87 -1.73
N PHE A 95 -2.17 9.44 -1.58
CA PHE A 95 -3.28 9.89 -2.43
C PHE A 95 -4.11 11.03 -1.81
N ASP A 96 -3.80 11.43 -0.58
CA ASP A 96 -4.56 12.43 0.19
C ASP A 96 -6.04 12.05 0.30
N ARG A 97 -6.30 10.81 0.71
CA ARG A 97 -7.65 10.24 0.81
C ARG A 97 -7.76 9.36 2.05
N ASP A 98 -8.93 9.40 2.68
CA ASP A 98 -9.26 8.45 3.74
C ASP A 98 -9.44 7.05 3.16
N PHE A 99 -9.28 6.03 4.01
CA PHE A 99 -9.29 4.63 3.60
C PHE A 99 -10.31 3.85 4.40
N SER A 100 -11.26 3.21 3.70
CA SER A 100 -12.28 2.36 4.29
C SER A 100 -12.45 1.08 3.49
N PHE A 101 -13.26 0.16 4.03
CA PHE A 101 -13.62 -1.06 3.34
C PHE A 101 -15.10 -1.07 3.03
N SER A 102 -15.48 -1.63 1.89
CA SER A 102 -16.87 -2.00 1.65
C SER A 102 -17.25 -3.25 2.45
N VAL A 103 -18.56 -3.41 2.65
CA VAL A 103 -19.18 -4.66 3.09
C VAL A 103 -19.18 -5.64 1.94
#